data_AF-A0A397VVC3-F1
#
_entry.id   AF-A0A397VVC3-F1
#
_cell.length_a   1.000
_cell.length_b   1.000
_cell.length_c   1.000
_cell.angle_alpha   90.00
_cell.angle_beta   90.00
_cell.angle_gamma   90.00
#
_symmetry.space_group_name_H-M   'P 1'
#
loop_
_entity.id
_entity.type
_entity.pdbx_description
1 polymer ?
#
loop_
_entity_poly.entity_id
_entity_poly.type
_entity_poly.pdbx_seq_one_letter_code
_entity_poly.pdbx_strand_id
1 'polypeptide(L)'
;MLRKKRIKEFSQQLLPEVEIDSKPLLESVILEEIFMFVTEIDCSVSYYNHAALKNLHSCLLVNRQWCESAVRILWRRPFSPFHNGGHKLITTYLRSLDVEERRDLKLKGIKLPPIAPIPLFNYPSLIRHLDYGEMLYSVEVWCRKLPKRRSDSVISVMRVLLRLFLNHAGPLTSLKLATLGEDYHDEKCMILTELEIKDFQIYARTWNIYIFVDGTDTNRVKQMT
;
A
#
# COMPACT_ATOMS: atom_id res chain seq x y z
N MET A 1 46.83 26.93 -1.75
CA MET A 1 46.09 27.01 -0.47
C MET A 1 45.19 28.26 -0.32
N LEU A 2 45.22 29.27 -1.22
CA LEU A 2 44.49 30.53 -1.03
C LEU A 2 43.05 30.59 -1.61
N ARG A 3 42.58 29.58 -2.36
CA ARG A 3 41.19 29.54 -2.88
C ARG A 3 40.17 28.88 -1.95
N LYS A 4 40.59 27.99 -1.04
CA LYS A 4 39.69 27.34 -0.08
C LYS A 4 39.36 28.20 1.14
N LYS A 5 40.23 29.15 1.48
CA LYS A 5 40.05 30.03 2.66
C LYS A 5 38.96 31.08 2.42
N ARG A 6 38.90 31.64 1.21
CA ARG A 6 37.93 32.68 0.83
C ARG A 6 36.48 32.17 0.72
N ILE A 7 36.26 30.89 0.42
CA ILE A 7 34.91 30.29 0.35
C ILE A 7 34.35 30.04 1.76
N LYS A 8 35.21 29.65 2.71
CA LYS A 8 34.80 29.44 4.12
C LYS A 8 34.43 30.75 4.82
N GLU A 9 35.17 31.83 4.56
CA GLU A 9 34.87 33.16 5.11
C GLU A 9 33.58 33.74 4.52
N PHE A 10 33.29 33.48 3.23
CA PHE A 10 32.07 33.96 2.58
C PHE A 10 30.80 33.24 3.08
N SER A 11 30.90 31.96 3.42
CA SER A 11 29.80 31.18 3.98
C SER A 11 29.47 31.49 5.45
N GLN A 12 30.39 32.13 6.19
CA GLN A 12 30.18 32.51 7.59
C GLN A 12 29.55 33.90 7.78
N GLN A 13 29.49 34.74 6.73
CA GLN A 13 29.04 36.13 6.86
C GLN A 13 27.61 36.41 6.35
N LEU A 14 26.90 35.43 5.77
CA LEU A 14 25.66 35.72 5.01
C LEU A 14 24.45 34.83 5.29
N LEU A 15 24.43 34.04 6.35
CA LEU A 15 23.21 33.35 6.76
C LEU A 15 23.04 33.50 8.28
N PRO A 16 21.98 34.17 8.77
CA PRO A 16 21.57 33.94 10.14
C PRO A 16 21.23 32.45 10.27
N GLU A 17 21.77 31.80 11.30
CA GLU A 17 21.44 30.44 11.69
C GLU A 17 19.94 30.37 12.00
N VAL A 18 19.15 30.08 10.96
CA VAL A 18 17.77 29.64 11.13
C VAL A 18 17.87 28.19 11.54
N GLU A 19 17.64 27.93 12.82
CA GLU A 19 17.39 26.59 13.35
C GLU A 19 16.31 25.91 12.50
N ILE A 20 16.74 24.95 11.68
CA ILE A 20 15.85 24.08 10.91
C ILE A 20 15.43 22.96 11.86
N ASP A 21 14.48 23.24 12.73
CA ASP A 21 13.77 22.20 13.46
C ASP A 21 12.26 22.39 13.28
N SER A 22 11.78 22.04 12.07
CA SER A 22 10.35 21.78 11.70
C SER A 22 10.08 21.78 10.17
N LYS A 23 11.04 21.42 9.30
CA LYS A 23 10.86 21.55 7.83
C LYS A 23 10.65 20.29 6.96
N PRO A 24 10.66 19.02 7.43
CA PRO A 24 10.52 17.89 6.51
C PRO A 24 9.08 17.65 6.03
N LEU A 25 8.06 18.02 6.82
CA LEU A 25 6.66 17.76 6.43
C LEU A 25 6.23 18.62 5.23
N LEU A 26 6.51 19.92 5.27
CA LEU A 26 6.06 20.86 4.25
C LEU A 26 6.63 20.53 2.87
N GLU A 27 7.91 20.16 2.81
CA GLU A 27 8.54 19.77 1.54
C GLU A 27 7.97 18.44 1.00
N SER A 28 7.65 17.48 1.87
CA SER A 28 7.07 16.22 1.42
C SER A 28 5.63 16.36 0.90
N VAL A 29 4.83 17.25 1.51
CA VAL A 29 3.46 17.55 1.06
C VAL A 29 3.48 18.24 -0.29
N ILE A 30 4.35 19.25 -0.46
CA ILE A 30 4.49 19.96 -1.74
C ILE A 30 4.96 18.99 -2.85
N LEU A 31 5.91 18.10 -2.56
CA LEU A 31 6.35 17.09 -3.53
C LEU A 31 5.24 16.11 -3.90
N GLU A 32 4.43 15.69 -2.92
CA GLU A 32 3.28 14.84 -3.20
C GLU A 32 2.26 15.53 -4.10
N GLU A 33 1.95 16.80 -3.86
CA GLU A 33 1.06 17.60 -4.72
C GLU A 33 1.63 17.78 -6.13
N ILE A 34 2.92 18.10 -6.24
CA ILE A 34 3.60 18.21 -7.53
C ILE A 34 3.52 16.89 -8.28
N PHE A 35 3.79 15.76 -7.60
CA PHE A 35 3.73 14.45 -8.25
C PHE A 35 2.31 14.13 -8.69
N MET A 36 1.30 14.37 -7.86
CA MET A 36 -0.11 14.19 -8.23
C MET A 36 -0.49 15.02 -9.46
N PHE A 37 0.00 16.25 -9.55
CA PHE A 37 -0.22 17.14 -10.70
C PHE A 37 0.52 16.66 -11.97
N VAL A 38 1.83 16.38 -11.86
CA VAL A 38 2.68 15.94 -12.98
C VAL A 38 2.27 14.58 -13.55
N THR A 39 1.66 13.75 -12.71
CA THR A 39 1.21 12.41 -13.12
C THR A 39 -0.22 12.42 -13.64
N GLU A 40 -0.87 13.59 -13.69
CA GLU A 40 -2.27 13.77 -14.08
C GLU A 40 -3.19 12.76 -13.38
N ILE A 41 -2.88 12.44 -12.11
CA ILE A 41 -3.70 11.53 -11.33
C ILE A 41 -4.96 12.30 -10.95
N ASP A 42 -6.01 12.12 -11.73
CA ASP A 42 -7.33 12.56 -11.33
C ASP A 42 -7.78 11.72 -10.13
N CYS A 43 -7.95 12.38 -8.98
CA CYS A 43 -8.47 11.77 -7.75
C CYS A 43 -9.86 11.13 -7.95
N SER A 44 -10.58 11.49 -9.02
CA SER A 44 -11.85 10.89 -9.42
C SER A 44 -11.70 9.49 -10.05
N VAL A 45 -10.51 9.17 -10.59
CA VAL A 45 -10.27 7.91 -11.29
C VAL A 45 -9.90 6.82 -10.28
N SER A 46 -10.52 5.66 -10.43
CA SER A 46 -10.37 4.54 -9.50
C SER A 46 -9.01 3.81 -9.59
N TYR A 47 -8.10 4.25 -10.46
CA TYR A 47 -6.82 3.59 -10.75
C TYR A 47 -5.75 4.58 -11.26
N TYR A 48 -4.48 4.19 -11.14
CA TYR A 48 -3.38 4.92 -11.78
C TYR A 48 -3.25 4.47 -13.24
N ASN A 49 -3.14 5.40 -14.19
CA ASN A 49 -2.86 5.04 -15.57
C ASN A 49 -1.37 4.62 -15.74
N HIS A 50 -1.05 3.98 -16.86
CA HIS A 50 0.32 3.47 -17.10
C HIS A 50 1.37 4.61 -17.13
N ALA A 51 1.05 5.77 -17.71
CA ALA A 51 1.98 6.89 -17.80
C ALA A 51 2.31 7.46 -16.42
N ALA A 52 1.29 7.64 -15.57
CA ALA A 52 1.42 8.07 -14.18
C ALA A 52 2.33 7.13 -13.38
N LEU A 53 2.11 5.81 -13.48
CA LEU A 53 2.94 4.81 -12.81
C LEU A 53 4.40 4.88 -13.27
N LYS A 54 4.65 5.01 -14.59
CA LYS A 54 6.00 5.12 -15.14
C LYS A 54 6.72 6.37 -14.63
N ASN A 55 6.02 7.49 -14.57
CA ASN A 55 6.56 8.75 -14.07
C ASN A 55 6.89 8.65 -12.58
N LEU A 56 5.99 8.12 -11.75
CA LEU A 56 6.24 7.87 -10.33
C LEU A 56 7.42 6.93 -10.09
N HIS A 57 7.54 5.86 -10.89
CA HIS A 57 8.71 4.98 -10.82
C HIS A 57 10.01 5.69 -11.16
N SER A 58 9.98 6.65 -12.08
CA SER A 58 11.14 7.48 -12.41
C SER A 58 11.49 8.42 -11.24
N CYS A 59 10.50 8.99 -10.55
CA CYS A 59 10.70 9.81 -9.36
C CYS A 59 11.39 9.05 -8.22
N LEU A 60 11.16 7.74 -8.08
CA LEU A 60 11.84 6.90 -7.06
C LEU A 60 13.37 6.92 -7.18
N LEU A 61 13.90 7.16 -8.38
CA LEU A 61 15.32 7.04 -8.69
C LEU A 61 16.07 8.38 -8.60
N VAL A 62 15.37 9.48 -8.35
CA VAL A 62 15.96 10.83 -8.37
C VAL A 62 16.81 11.07 -7.13
N ASN A 63 16.21 11.00 -5.94
CA ASN A 63 16.90 11.12 -4.65
C ASN A 63 16.03 10.54 -3.53
N ARG A 64 16.56 10.49 -2.30
CA ARG A 64 15.85 9.92 -1.14
C ARG A 64 14.51 10.59 -0.85
N GLN A 65 14.42 11.92 -0.97
CA GLN A 65 13.21 12.67 -0.65
C GLN A 65 12.11 12.44 -1.68
N TRP A 66 12.46 12.44 -2.97
CA TRP A 66 11.55 12.10 -4.06
C TRP A 66 11.10 10.65 -3.97
N CYS A 67 12.00 9.74 -3.59
CA CYS A 67 11.67 8.35 -3.33
C CYS A 67 10.63 8.22 -2.21
N GLU A 68 10.84 8.90 -1.08
CA GLU A 68 9.90 8.89 0.05
C GLU A 68 8.50 9.37 -0.35
N SER A 69 8.38 10.48 -1.09
CA SER A 69 7.07 10.98 -1.57
C SER A 69 6.44 10.07 -2.64
N ALA A 70 7.22 9.59 -3.61
CA ALA A 70 6.70 8.74 -4.67
C ALA A 70 6.25 7.37 -4.15
N VAL A 71 6.97 6.79 -3.17
CA VAL A 71 6.54 5.55 -2.50
C VAL A 71 5.19 5.75 -1.80
N ARG A 72 5.00 6.86 -1.08
CA ARG A 72 3.71 7.16 -0.42
C ARG A 72 2.55 7.20 -1.41
N ILE A 73 2.74 7.78 -2.59
CA ILE A 73 1.71 7.81 -3.64
C ILE A 73 1.50 6.41 -4.23
N LEU A 74 2.57 5.73 -4.66
CA LEU A 74 2.48 4.42 -5.32
C LEU A 74 1.82 3.36 -4.41
N TRP A 75 2.14 3.37 -3.11
CA TRP A 75 1.59 2.42 -2.13
C TRP A 75 0.25 2.83 -1.55
N ARG A 76 -0.30 3.99 -1.94
CA ARG A 76 -1.64 4.41 -1.54
C ARG A 76 -2.71 3.45 -2.09
N ARG A 77 -2.51 2.92 -3.32
CA ARG A 77 -3.36 1.90 -3.98
C ARG A 77 -2.48 0.77 -4.57
N PRO A 78 -1.95 -0.14 -3.74
CA PRO A 78 -0.91 -1.08 -4.15
C PRO A 78 -1.41 -2.12 -5.18
N PHE A 79 -2.69 -2.49 -5.15
CA PHE A 79 -3.27 -3.48 -6.05
C PHE A 79 -4.06 -2.86 -7.21
N SER A 80 -3.62 -1.71 -7.73
CA SER A 80 -4.25 -1.14 -8.93
C SER A 80 -4.04 -2.07 -10.15
N PRO A 81 -5.01 -2.23 -11.06
CA PRO A 81 -4.90 -3.14 -12.21
C PRO A 81 -3.68 -2.89 -13.11
N PHE A 82 -3.23 -1.63 -13.17
CA PHE A 82 -2.09 -1.21 -13.99
C PHE A 82 -0.74 -1.37 -13.28
N HIS A 83 -0.72 -1.76 -12.00
CA HIS A 83 0.52 -2.12 -11.31
C HIS A 83 1.02 -3.46 -11.82
N ASN A 84 1.96 -3.41 -12.77
CA ASN A 84 2.64 -4.59 -13.27
C ASN A 84 3.42 -5.29 -12.14
N GLY A 85 2.84 -6.36 -11.58
CA GLY A 85 3.50 -7.22 -10.61
C GLY A 85 2.94 -7.15 -9.18
N GLY A 86 1.62 -7.06 -8.99
CA GLY A 86 0.99 -7.19 -7.67
C GLY A 86 1.49 -8.39 -6.84
N HIS A 87 1.83 -9.52 -7.47
CA HIS A 87 2.46 -10.67 -6.80
C HIS A 87 3.83 -10.35 -6.16
N LYS A 88 4.60 -9.38 -6.68
CA LYS A 88 5.84 -8.92 -6.06
C LYS A 88 5.54 -8.14 -4.78
N LEU A 89 4.45 -7.38 -4.74
CA LEU A 89 3.99 -6.67 -3.55
C LEU A 89 3.62 -7.64 -2.43
N ILE A 90 3.00 -8.78 -2.77
CA ILE A 90 2.74 -9.85 -1.80
C ILE A 90 4.04 -10.30 -1.11
N THR A 91 5.11 -10.47 -1.87
CA THR A 91 6.42 -10.82 -1.30
C THR A 91 6.94 -9.74 -0.35
N THR A 92 6.74 -8.46 -0.68
CA THR A 92 7.10 -7.34 0.20
C THR A 92 6.30 -7.37 1.51
N TYR A 93 4.99 -7.55 1.46
CA TYR A 93 4.16 -7.64 2.66
C TYR A 93 4.49 -8.86 3.52
N LEU A 94 4.74 -10.01 2.90
CA LEU A 94 5.16 -11.23 3.61
C LEU A 94 6.53 -11.09 4.30
N ARG A 95 7.36 -10.12 3.89
CA ARG A 95 8.61 -9.76 4.62
C ARG A 95 8.35 -8.88 5.84
N SER A 96 7.26 -8.12 5.84
CA SER A 96 6.84 -7.25 6.94
C SER A 96 6.09 -7.98 8.06
N LEU A 97 5.72 -9.25 7.85
CA LEU A 97 5.05 -10.06 8.87
C LEU A 97 5.91 -10.28 10.11
N ASP A 98 5.25 -10.36 11.25
CA ASP A 98 5.89 -10.69 12.51
C ASP A 98 6.33 -12.17 12.56
N VAL A 99 7.02 -12.54 13.65
CA VAL A 99 7.57 -13.90 13.81
C VAL A 99 6.47 -14.95 13.91
N GLU A 100 5.33 -14.61 14.53
CA GLU A 100 4.26 -15.57 14.82
C GLU A 100 3.35 -15.80 13.60
N GLU A 101 2.99 -14.74 12.87
CA GLU A 101 2.29 -14.82 11.58
C GLU A 101 3.11 -15.62 10.56
N ARG A 102 4.44 -15.42 10.54
CA ARG A 102 5.34 -16.22 9.71
C ARG A 102 5.38 -17.68 10.15
N ARG A 103 5.31 -17.96 11.45
CA ARG A 103 5.25 -19.32 11.97
C ARG A 103 3.97 -20.01 11.54
N ASP A 104 2.81 -19.36 11.64
CA ASP A 104 1.51 -19.90 11.20
C ASP A 104 1.54 -20.34 9.73
N LEU A 105 2.03 -19.47 8.83
CA LEU A 105 2.13 -19.81 7.41
C LEU A 105 3.11 -20.96 7.13
N LYS A 106 4.23 -21.03 7.87
CA LYS A 106 5.17 -22.15 7.75
C LYS A 106 4.58 -23.48 8.23
N LEU A 107 3.81 -23.47 9.32
CA LEU A 107 3.11 -24.67 9.82
C LEU A 107 2.11 -25.19 8.79
N LYS A 108 1.48 -24.29 8.03
CA LYS A 108 0.62 -24.62 6.87
C LYS A 108 1.40 -25.06 5.63
N GLY A 109 2.73 -25.18 5.72
CA GLY A 109 3.60 -25.66 4.65
C GLY A 109 3.91 -24.62 3.56
N ILE A 110 3.62 -23.34 3.80
CA ILE A 110 3.86 -22.27 2.83
C ILE A 110 5.32 -21.81 2.92
N LYS A 111 6.04 -21.91 1.79
CA LYS A 111 7.44 -21.45 1.71
C LYS A 111 7.49 -19.93 1.58
N LEU A 112 7.87 -19.26 2.67
CA LEU A 112 7.96 -17.79 2.73
C LEU A 112 9.29 -17.26 2.18
N PRO A 113 9.31 -15.99 1.71
CA PRO A 113 10.56 -15.30 1.38
C PRO A 113 11.44 -15.13 2.64
N PRO A 114 12.77 -15.02 2.46
CA PRO A 114 13.68 -14.70 3.55
C PRO A 114 13.29 -13.37 4.23
N ILE A 115 13.56 -13.28 5.54
CA ILE A 115 13.27 -12.08 6.36
C ILE A 115 14.11 -10.89 5.89
N ALA A 116 15.35 -11.16 5.50
CA ALA A 116 16.25 -10.15 4.97
C ALA A 116 16.13 -10.02 3.43
N PRO A 117 16.31 -8.81 2.88
CA PRO A 117 16.55 -7.54 3.60
C PRO A 117 15.27 -6.97 4.21
N ILE A 118 15.45 -6.23 5.32
CA ILE A 118 14.36 -5.51 6.01
C ILE A 118 13.79 -4.46 5.03
N PRO A 119 12.45 -4.35 4.91
CA PRO A 119 11.83 -3.32 4.07
C PRO A 119 12.28 -1.91 4.46
N LEU A 120 12.60 -1.08 3.46
CA LEU A 120 13.04 0.30 3.68
C LEU A 120 11.94 1.18 4.28
N PHE A 121 10.68 0.86 3.97
CA PHE A 121 9.50 1.58 4.44
C PHE A 121 8.53 0.63 5.12
N ASN A 122 7.71 1.18 6.04
CA ASN A 122 6.54 0.48 6.56
C ASN A 122 5.42 0.49 5.50
N TYR A 123 5.57 -0.32 4.45
CA TYR A 123 4.63 -0.39 3.34
C TYR A 123 3.17 -0.65 3.74
N PRO A 124 2.86 -1.54 4.72
CA PRO A 124 1.49 -1.70 5.22
C PRO A 124 0.84 -0.37 5.65
N SER A 125 1.57 0.50 6.34
CA SER A 125 1.05 1.78 6.86
C SER A 125 0.68 2.80 5.78
N LEU A 126 1.21 2.62 4.56
CA LEU A 126 1.02 3.55 3.44
C LEU A 126 -0.27 3.28 2.65
N ILE A 127 -0.91 2.14 2.88
CA ILE A 127 -2.13 1.77 2.18
C ILE A 127 -3.26 2.71 2.60
N ARG A 128 -4.02 3.21 1.61
CA ARG A 128 -5.25 3.99 1.84
C ARG A 128 -6.44 3.45 1.07
N HIS A 129 -6.23 2.82 -0.08
CA HIS A 129 -7.30 2.19 -0.84
C HIS A 129 -6.96 0.73 -1.08
N LEU A 130 -7.83 -0.15 -0.59
CA LEU A 130 -7.70 -1.59 -0.78
C LEU A 130 -8.82 -2.09 -1.69
N ASP A 131 -8.44 -2.73 -2.80
CA ASP A 131 -9.36 -3.50 -3.64
C ASP A 131 -9.15 -4.98 -3.33
N TYR A 132 -10.17 -5.61 -2.75
CA TYR A 132 -10.09 -7.00 -2.32
C TYR A 132 -9.93 -7.96 -3.51
N GLY A 133 -10.59 -7.67 -4.64
CA GLY A 133 -10.55 -8.52 -5.82
C GLY A 133 -9.16 -8.54 -6.46
N GLU A 134 -8.57 -7.36 -6.63
CA GLU A 134 -7.22 -7.23 -7.18
C GLU A 134 -6.14 -7.81 -6.25
N MET A 135 -6.34 -7.67 -4.94
CA MET A 135 -5.47 -8.31 -3.95
C MET A 135 -5.59 -9.85 -4.04
N LEU A 136 -6.80 -10.38 -4.10
CA LEU A 136 -7.03 -11.82 -4.24
C LEU A 136 -6.34 -12.35 -5.49
N TYR A 137 -6.53 -11.70 -6.63
CA TYR A 137 -5.85 -12.04 -7.88
C TYR A 137 -4.32 -12.03 -7.72
N SER A 138 -3.77 -10.99 -7.08
CA SER A 138 -2.33 -10.88 -6.80
C SER A 138 -1.80 -12.03 -5.93
N VAL A 139 -2.56 -12.44 -4.90
CA VAL A 139 -2.23 -13.58 -4.04
C VAL A 139 -2.33 -14.89 -4.80
N GLU A 140 -3.35 -15.08 -5.64
CA GLU A 140 -3.47 -16.28 -6.47
C GLU A 140 -2.26 -16.44 -7.40
N VAL A 141 -1.88 -15.37 -8.10
CA VAL A 141 -0.70 -15.35 -8.97
C VAL A 141 0.58 -15.63 -8.18
N TRP A 142 0.70 -15.11 -6.95
CA TRP A 142 1.83 -15.41 -6.08
C TRP A 142 1.87 -16.88 -5.66
N CYS A 143 0.74 -17.43 -5.20
CA CYS A 143 0.61 -18.83 -4.79
C CYS A 143 0.85 -19.82 -5.92
N ARG A 144 0.53 -19.47 -7.18
CA ARG A 144 0.85 -20.29 -8.37
C ARG A 144 2.36 -20.47 -8.58
N LYS A 145 3.20 -19.57 -8.04
CA LYS A 145 4.68 -19.65 -8.14
C LYS A 145 5.30 -20.46 -7.01
N LEU A 146 4.52 -20.93 -6.04
CA LEU A 146 5.04 -21.77 -4.95
C LEU A 146 5.43 -23.15 -5.49
N PRO A 147 6.56 -23.73 -5.03
CA PRO A 147 7.02 -25.04 -5.49
C PRO A 147 6.05 -26.18 -5.12
N LYS A 148 5.26 -26.01 -4.05
CA LYS A 148 4.16 -26.90 -3.67
C LYS A 148 2.97 -26.04 -3.24
N ARG A 149 1.95 -25.98 -4.10
CA ARG A 149 0.72 -25.24 -3.82
C ARG A 149 -0.28 -26.16 -3.13
N ARG A 150 -0.78 -25.77 -1.96
CA ARG A 150 -1.92 -26.41 -1.30
C ARG A 150 -3.21 -25.68 -1.70
N SER A 151 -4.36 -26.34 -1.56
CA SER A 151 -5.67 -25.76 -1.86
C SER A 151 -5.97 -24.53 -0.98
N ASP A 152 -5.56 -24.56 0.28
CA ASP A 152 -5.76 -23.53 1.31
C ASP A 152 -4.70 -22.41 1.32
N SER A 153 -3.69 -22.46 0.44
CA SER A 153 -2.58 -21.50 0.45
C SER A 153 -3.05 -20.07 0.20
N VAL A 154 -4.00 -19.87 -0.71
CA VAL A 154 -4.54 -18.54 -1.05
C VAL A 154 -5.28 -17.96 0.17
N ILE A 155 -6.15 -18.76 0.79
CA ILE A 155 -6.94 -18.38 1.96
C ILE A 155 -6.01 -18.00 3.12
N SER A 156 -4.99 -18.81 3.37
CA SER A 156 -4.03 -18.59 4.45
C SER A 156 -3.25 -17.29 4.29
N VAL A 157 -2.76 -17.02 3.07
CA VAL A 157 -2.03 -15.78 2.77
C VAL A 157 -2.96 -14.57 2.87
N MET A 158 -4.18 -14.66 2.32
CA MET A 158 -5.17 -13.58 2.41
C MET A 158 -5.48 -13.21 3.87
N ARG A 159 -5.74 -14.19 4.74
CA ARG A 159 -6.01 -13.94 6.17
C ARG A 159 -4.88 -13.18 6.85
N VAL A 160 -3.64 -13.60 6.62
CA VAL A 160 -2.47 -12.97 7.24
C VAL A 160 -2.27 -11.55 6.71
N LEU A 161 -2.46 -11.31 5.40
CA LEU A 161 -2.35 -9.96 4.85
C LEU A 161 -3.45 -9.02 5.37
N LEU A 162 -4.69 -9.50 5.49
CA LEU A 162 -5.78 -8.71 6.06
C LEU A 162 -5.48 -8.33 7.52
N ARG A 163 -4.97 -9.26 8.34
CA ARG A 163 -4.55 -8.96 9.71
C ARG A 163 -3.39 -7.97 9.77
N LEU A 164 -2.38 -8.14 8.91
CA LEU A 164 -1.28 -7.19 8.79
C LEU A 164 -1.80 -5.78 8.48
N PHE A 165 -2.77 -5.64 7.57
CA PHE A 165 -3.34 -4.34 7.24
C PHE A 165 -4.26 -3.82 8.36
N LEU A 166 -4.98 -4.66 9.08
CA LEU A 166 -5.73 -4.24 10.26
C LEU A 166 -4.85 -3.64 11.36
N ASN A 167 -3.72 -4.30 11.63
CA ASN A 167 -2.86 -3.97 12.75
C ASN A 167 -1.88 -2.83 12.43
N HIS A 168 -1.49 -2.70 11.15
CA HIS A 168 -0.42 -1.79 10.74
C HIS A 168 -0.78 -0.79 9.64
N ALA A 169 -1.93 -0.94 8.97
CA ALA A 169 -2.37 0.11 8.06
C ALA A 169 -2.81 1.35 8.85
N GLY A 170 -2.54 2.52 8.29
CA GLY A 170 -3.23 3.73 8.74
C GLY A 170 -4.72 3.67 8.35
N PRO A 171 -5.51 4.71 8.68
CA PRO A 171 -6.93 4.75 8.33
C PRO A 171 -7.13 4.56 6.83
N LEU A 172 -7.80 3.46 6.46
CA LEU A 172 -8.16 3.18 5.08
C LEU A 172 -9.21 4.20 4.64
N THR A 173 -8.98 4.83 3.49
CA THR A 173 -9.89 5.79 2.87
C THR A 173 -10.97 5.10 2.03
N SER A 174 -10.65 3.96 1.40
CA SER A 174 -11.68 3.16 0.70
C SER A 174 -11.37 1.67 0.73
N LEU A 175 -12.43 0.88 0.82
CA LEU A 175 -12.38 -0.57 0.70
C LEU A 175 -13.36 -1.00 -0.39
N LYS A 176 -12.84 -1.53 -1.50
CA LYS A 176 -13.66 -2.08 -2.57
C LYS A 176 -13.79 -3.58 -2.37
N LEU A 177 -15.03 -4.01 -2.14
CA LEU A 177 -15.43 -5.41 -2.00
C LEU A 177 -16.21 -5.92 -3.20
N ALA A 178 -16.41 -5.06 -4.22
CA ALA A 178 -17.25 -5.29 -5.40
C ALA A 178 -17.15 -6.74 -5.83
N THR A 179 -18.32 -7.37 -5.96
CA THR A 179 -18.45 -8.82 -6.14
C THR A 179 -17.44 -9.24 -7.17
N LEU A 180 -16.49 -10.05 -6.69
CA LEU A 180 -15.70 -10.87 -7.56
C LEU A 180 -16.74 -11.53 -8.49
N GLY A 181 -16.63 -11.34 -9.81
CA GLY A 181 -17.71 -11.61 -10.77
C GLY A 181 -18.34 -12.99 -10.59
N GLU A 182 -19.44 -13.28 -11.30
CA GLU A 182 -20.27 -14.50 -11.11
C GLU A 182 -19.46 -15.82 -10.95
N ASP A 183 -18.23 -15.89 -11.48
CA ASP A 183 -17.25 -16.98 -11.33
C ASP A 183 -16.56 -17.13 -9.95
N TYR A 184 -16.71 -16.18 -9.02
CA TYR A 184 -16.00 -16.14 -7.73
C TYR A 184 -16.92 -16.36 -6.52
N HIS A 185 -17.92 -17.24 -6.66
CA HIS A 185 -18.71 -17.79 -5.54
C HIS A 185 -17.91 -18.73 -4.61
N ASP A 186 -16.58 -18.58 -4.56
CA ASP A 186 -15.64 -19.49 -3.92
C ASP A 186 -15.46 -19.16 -2.41
N GLU A 187 -15.02 -20.15 -1.62
CA GLU A 187 -14.78 -20.05 -0.16
C GLU A 187 -13.87 -18.87 0.25
N LYS A 188 -13.12 -18.32 -0.72
CA LYS A 188 -12.28 -17.12 -0.59
C LYS A 188 -13.06 -15.84 -0.28
N CYS A 189 -14.35 -15.77 -0.62
CA CYS A 189 -15.25 -14.68 -0.22
C CYS A 189 -15.66 -14.81 1.25
N MET A 190 -15.75 -16.05 1.77
CA MET A 190 -16.15 -16.32 3.16
C MET A 190 -15.11 -15.87 4.19
N ILE A 191 -13.85 -15.65 3.78
CA ILE A 191 -12.82 -15.06 4.65
C ILE A 191 -13.30 -13.75 5.26
N LEU A 192 -14.00 -12.90 4.49
CA LEU A 192 -14.53 -11.63 4.97
C LEU A 192 -15.68 -11.78 5.98
N THR A 193 -16.25 -12.98 6.08
CA THR A 193 -17.38 -13.30 6.97
C THR A 193 -16.95 -13.98 8.28
N GLU A 194 -15.71 -14.45 8.37
CA GLU A 194 -15.14 -15.04 9.58
C GLU A 194 -15.03 -14.00 10.71
N LEU A 195 -15.32 -14.41 11.94
CA LEU A 195 -15.49 -13.55 13.12
C LEU A 195 -14.30 -12.61 13.40
N GLU A 196 -13.08 -12.99 13.05
CA GLU A 196 -11.86 -12.13 13.18
C GLU A 196 -11.83 -10.97 12.16
N ILE A 197 -12.61 -11.04 11.08
CA ILE A 197 -12.68 -10.03 10.00
C ILE A 197 -14.00 -9.24 10.06
N LYS A 198 -14.94 -9.62 10.94
CA LYS A 198 -16.07 -8.74 11.30
C LYS A 198 -15.56 -7.41 11.88
N ASP A 199 -14.44 -7.42 12.59
CA ASP A 199 -13.78 -6.20 13.04
C ASP A 199 -13.26 -5.36 11.86
N PHE A 200 -12.90 -5.95 10.72
CA PHE A 200 -12.58 -5.21 9.49
C PHE A 200 -13.81 -4.52 8.90
N GLN A 201 -14.97 -5.17 8.92
CA GLN A 201 -16.23 -4.58 8.47
C GLN A 201 -16.74 -3.52 9.45
N ILE A 202 -16.59 -3.74 10.75
CA ILE A 202 -16.92 -2.77 11.80
C ILE A 202 -15.97 -1.58 11.70
N TYR A 203 -14.66 -1.80 11.61
CA TYR A 203 -13.65 -0.77 11.37
C TYR A 203 -13.97 0.03 10.09
N ALA A 204 -14.33 -0.64 8.99
CA ALA A 204 -14.76 0.05 7.78
C ALA A 204 -16.02 0.89 7.97
N ARG A 205 -16.99 0.42 8.75
CA ARG A 205 -18.23 1.15 9.07
C ARG A 205 -18.01 2.31 10.05
N THR A 206 -17.14 2.14 11.06
CA THR A 206 -16.84 3.15 12.08
C THR A 206 -16.06 4.34 11.51
N TRP A 207 -15.26 4.11 10.46
CA TRP A 207 -14.44 5.15 9.83
C TRP A 207 -15.06 5.78 8.58
N ASN A 208 -16.37 5.59 8.33
CA ASN A 208 -17.04 6.06 7.10
C ASN A 208 -16.29 5.63 5.81
N ILE A 209 -15.69 4.44 5.82
CA ILE A 209 -15.04 3.90 4.64
C ILE A 209 -16.11 3.66 3.59
N TYR A 210 -15.93 4.21 2.39
CA TYR A 210 -16.77 3.90 1.24
C TYR A 210 -16.61 2.42 0.91
N ILE A 211 -17.63 1.64 1.27
CA ILE A 211 -17.76 0.24 0.89
C ILE A 211 -18.52 0.22 -0.43
N PHE A 212 -17.78 0.02 -1.51
CA PHE A 212 -18.36 -0.19 -2.83
C PHE A 212 -18.68 -1.67 -3.00
N VAL A 213 -19.98 -1.97 -3.03
CA VAL A 213 -20.52 -3.26 -3.50
C VAL A 213 -21.13 -2.98 -4.87
N ASP A 214 -20.61 -3.66 -5.89
CA ASP A 214 -21.12 -3.59 -7.28
C ASP A 214 -21.15 -2.18 -7.89
N GLY A 215 -20.16 -1.35 -7.53
CA GLY A 215 -20.06 0.03 -8.01
C GLY A 215 -21.04 1.00 -7.35
N THR A 216 -21.88 0.52 -6.43
CA THR A 216 -22.78 1.36 -5.63
C THR A 216 -22.18 1.63 -4.26
N ASP A 217 -22.18 2.90 -3.88
CA ASP A 217 -21.77 3.35 -2.55
C ASP A 217 -22.87 2.99 -1.54
N THR A 218 -22.58 2.03 -0.66
CA THR A 218 -23.55 1.55 0.34
C THR A 218 -23.85 2.58 1.44
N ASN A 219 -23.09 3.68 1.55
CA ASN A 219 -23.38 4.75 2.50
C ASN A 219 -24.44 5.75 1.99
N ARG A 220 -24.70 5.81 0.68
CA ARG A 220 -25.77 6.67 0.12
C ARG A 220 -27.18 6.16 0.41
N VAL A 221 -27.35 4.88 0.70
CA VAL A 221 -28.68 4.27 0.92
C VAL A 221 -29.27 4.65 2.29
N LYS A 222 -28.48 5.21 3.22
CA LYS A 222 -28.97 5.65 4.54
C LYS A 222 -29.40 7.12 4.64
N GLN A 223 -29.34 7.88 3.54
CA GLN A 223 -29.78 9.29 3.52
C GLN A 223 -31.10 9.50 2.73
N MET A 224 -31.77 8.43 2.30
CA MET A 224 -33.02 8.49 1.53
C MET A 224 -34.17 7.63 2.11
N THR A 225 -34.13 7.33 3.41
CA THR A 225 -35.27 6.72 4.12
C THR A 225 -35.51 7.48 5.42
#